data_AF-A0A075FJH3-F1
#
_entry.id   AF-A0A075FJH3-F1
#
_cell.length_a   1.000
_cell.length_b   1.000
_cell.length_c   1.000
_cell.angle_alpha   90.00
_cell.angle_beta   90.00
_cell.angle_gamma   90.00
#
_symmetry.space_group_name_H-M   'P 1'
#
loop_
_entity.id
_entity.type
_entity.pdbx_description
1 polymer ?
#
loop_
_entity_poly.entity_id
_entity_poly.type
_entity_poly.pdbx_seq_one_letter_code
_entity_poly.pdbx_strand_id
1 'polypeptide(L)'
;MDHQSELAGKKNVIDKKIQVLQDELHDATIEKSQVTSQANTMENKINDNIGRHGAIENELTNLKRSSDELSKVSSNNSSSEIEIKISKLSEQRKKIENDIDELEKILDKSSKAGHRYNEKIKLVKDVMHEDYTIAQLKGDAKKLGVLGFVYEILSWNKQYERAVLAACADWIKAAIVPDFESLVSLAQVARNKRLPKLKIIPLNAIPEFRMKMPKTPGLLGILSDYVKCDREYLPIARFLFGNIILAQTGNDAHKLSKAGYKAVSINGEFFESKTNAVTIDINSKISKFTKIISQSSTVEGLLQTITLLRNHVQKKNQILRKSKKNSAIL
;
A
#
# COMPACT_ATOMS: atom_id res chain seq x y z
N MET A 1 95.66 -97.63 37.87
CA MET A 1 94.32 -97.12 37.53
C MET A 1 94.18 -95.63 37.86
N ASP A 2 94.89 -95.09 38.86
CA ASP A 2 94.72 -93.70 39.30
C ASP A 2 95.26 -92.63 38.33
N HIS A 3 96.36 -92.89 37.61
CA HIS A 3 96.99 -91.87 36.74
C HIS A 3 96.21 -91.56 35.45
N GLN A 4 95.48 -92.54 34.89
CA GLN A 4 94.59 -92.32 33.74
C GLN A 4 93.30 -91.58 34.14
N SER A 5 92.81 -91.79 35.37
CA SER A 5 91.65 -91.07 35.92
C SER A 5 91.96 -89.59 36.17
N GLU A 6 93.17 -89.30 36.67
CA GLU A 6 93.64 -87.94 36.95
C GLU A 6 93.86 -87.10 35.66
N LEU A 7 94.42 -87.73 34.61
CA LEU A 7 94.58 -87.11 33.28
C LEU A 7 93.24 -86.89 32.57
N ALA A 8 92.31 -87.86 32.65
CA ALA A 8 90.95 -87.70 32.12
C ALA A 8 90.18 -86.59 32.86
N GLY A 9 90.36 -86.49 34.19
CA GLY A 9 89.81 -85.41 35.00
C GLY A 9 90.34 -84.03 34.59
N LYS A 10 91.66 -83.89 34.43
CA LYS A 10 92.29 -82.63 33.97
C LYS A 10 91.86 -82.25 32.55
N LYS A 11 91.76 -83.22 31.63
CA LYS A 11 91.25 -82.99 30.28
C LYS A 11 89.79 -82.53 30.29
N ASN A 12 88.93 -83.17 31.07
CA ASN A 12 87.52 -82.79 31.19
C ASN A 12 87.35 -81.38 31.81
N VAL A 13 88.23 -80.99 32.74
CA VAL A 13 88.29 -79.62 33.28
C VAL A 13 88.72 -78.60 32.22
N ILE A 14 89.70 -78.93 31.37
CA ILE A 14 90.15 -78.07 30.27
C ILE A 14 89.07 -77.98 29.18
N ASP A 15 88.48 -79.10 28.78
CA ASP A 15 87.41 -79.14 27.77
C ASP A 15 86.17 -78.36 28.26
N LYS A 16 85.82 -78.46 29.56
CA LYS A 16 84.79 -77.59 30.16
C LYS A 16 85.19 -76.12 30.13
N LYS A 17 86.45 -75.76 30.38
CA LYS A 17 86.92 -74.37 30.26
C LYS A 17 86.89 -73.87 28.82
N ILE A 18 87.25 -74.71 27.84
CA ILE A 18 87.16 -74.38 26.42
C ILE A 18 85.71 -74.19 26.03
N GLN A 19 84.81 -75.07 26.48
CA GLN A 19 83.37 -74.93 26.23
C GLN A 19 82.83 -73.64 26.83
N VAL A 20 83.16 -73.34 28.10
CA VAL A 20 82.77 -72.08 28.75
C VAL A 20 83.30 -70.86 27.99
N LEU A 21 84.57 -70.87 27.57
CA LEU A 21 85.15 -69.78 26.78
C LEU A 21 84.54 -69.65 25.39
N GLN A 22 84.11 -70.76 24.78
CA GLN A 22 83.40 -70.76 23.50
C GLN A 22 81.98 -70.22 23.63
N ASP A 23 81.28 -70.58 24.71
CA ASP A 23 79.96 -70.07 25.03
C ASP A 23 80.05 -68.56 25.37
N GLU A 24 81.04 -68.14 26.16
CA GLU A 24 81.32 -66.72 26.44
C GLU A 24 81.66 -65.92 25.17
N LEU A 25 82.46 -66.50 24.25
CA LEU A 25 82.77 -65.88 22.96
C LEU A 25 81.53 -65.76 22.07
N HIS A 26 80.67 -66.77 22.08
CA HIS A 26 79.42 -66.77 21.33
C HIS A 26 78.46 -65.70 21.86
N ASP A 27 78.28 -65.64 23.18
CA ASP A 27 77.46 -64.64 23.86
C ASP A 27 77.98 -63.22 23.59
N ALA A 28 79.30 -62.99 23.70
CA ALA A 28 79.92 -61.71 23.38
C ALA A 28 79.76 -61.31 21.89
N THR A 29 79.73 -62.30 20.99
CA THR A 29 79.53 -62.05 19.55
C THR A 29 78.07 -61.66 19.27
N ILE A 30 77.11 -62.33 19.91
CA ILE A 30 75.69 -61.97 19.84
C ILE A 30 75.49 -60.56 20.41
N GLU A 31 76.07 -60.26 21.57
CA GLU A 31 75.95 -58.95 22.23
C GLU A 31 76.55 -57.84 21.35
N LYS A 32 77.73 -58.06 20.75
CA LYS A 32 78.33 -57.13 19.77
C LYS A 32 77.42 -56.91 18.56
N SER A 33 76.79 -57.96 18.03
CA SER A 33 75.87 -57.85 16.89
C SER A 33 74.61 -57.04 17.25
N GLN A 34 74.08 -57.23 18.46
CA GLN A 34 72.94 -56.48 18.99
C GLN A 34 73.30 -55.00 19.18
N VAL A 35 74.45 -54.71 19.80
CA VAL A 35 74.95 -53.34 19.99
C VAL A 35 75.18 -52.63 18.64
N THR A 36 75.72 -53.34 17.65
CA THR A 36 75.92 -52.78 16.29
C THR A 36 74.59 -52.46 15.61
N SER A 37 73.60 -53.36 15.72
CA SER A 37 72.25 -53.13 15.19
C SER A 37 71.56 -51.96 15.89
N GLN A 38 71.71 -51.83 17.21
CA GLN A 38 71.21 -50.70 17.99
C GLN A 38 71.89 -49.39 17.59
N ALA A 39 73.21 -49.39 17.37
CA ALA A 39 73.96 -48.22 16.92
C ALA A 39 73.48 -47.73 15.55
N ASN A 40 73.32 -48.63 14.57
CA ASN A 40 72.79 -48.28 13.24
C ASN A 40 71.35 -47.76 13.31
N THR A 41 70.51 -48.35 14.18
CA THR A 41 69.16 -47.86 14.41
C THR A 41 69.17 -46.46 15.02
N MET A 42 70.09 -46.19 15.93
CA MET A 42 70.25 -44.87 16.55
C MET A 42 70.77 -43.83 15.56
N GLU A 43 71.72 -44.20 14.70
CA GLU A 43 72.25 -43.33 13.64
C GLU A 43 71.16 -42.94 12.63
N ASN A 44 70.33 -43.90 12.21
CA ASN A 44 69.18 -43.61 11.36
C ASN A 44 68.17 -42.66 12.03
N LYS A 45 67.91 -42.83 13.33
CA LYS A 45 67.06 -41.90 14.10
C LYS A 45 67.67 -40.50 14.20
N ILE A 46 68.99 -40.40 14.35
CA ILE A 46 69.70 -39.11 14.37
C ILE A 46 69.56 -38.42 13.02
N ASN A 47 69.80 -39.13 11.91
CA ASN A 47 69.68 -38.58 10.57
C ASN A 47 68.24 -38.13 10.24
N ASP A 48 67.23 -38.93 10.62
CA ASP A 48 65.81 -38.55 10.48
C ASP A 48 65.48 -37.29 11.32
N ASN A 49 66.02 -37.20 12.53
CA ASN A 49 65.85 -36.01 13.37
C ASN A 49 66.57 -34.77 12.82
N ILE A 50 67.76 -34.92 12.22
CA ILE A 50 68.46 -33.82 11.56
C ILE A 50 67.64 -33.32 10.37
N GLY A 51 67.10 -34.23 9.56
CA GLY A 51 66.20 -33.88 8.44
C GLY A 51 64.94 -33.15 8.92
N ARG A 52 64.29 -33.66 9.97
CA ARG A 52 63.15 -33.00 10.61
C ARG A 52 63.50 -31.63 11.17
N HIS A 53 64.67 -31.47 11.80
CA HIS A 53 65.10 -30.19 12.35
C HIS A 53 65.31 -29.14 11.24
N GLY A 54 65.93 -29.53 10.13
CA GLY A 54 66.08 -28.65 8.96
C GLY A 54 64.74 -28.27 8.32
N ALA A 55 63.77 -29.19 8.28
CA ALA A 55 62.41 -28.86 7.84
C ALA A 55 61.71 -27.87 8.78
N ILE A 56 61.84 -28.07 10.10
CA ILE A 56 61.30 -27.16 11.12
C ILE A 56 61.97 -25.78 11.05
N GLU A 57 63.28 -25.71 10.80
CA GLU A 57 64.02 -24.45 10.67
C GLU A 57 63.59 -23.67 9.42
N ASN A 58 63.35 -24.38 8.31
CA ASN A 58 62.76 -23.80 7.10
C ASN A 58 61.31 -23.35 7.31
N GLU A 59 60.50 -24.09 8.07
CA GLU A 59 59.17 -23.63 8.47
C GLU A 59 59.24 -22.40 9.37
N LEU A 60 60.16 -22.36 10.34
CA LEU A 60 60.34 -21.23 11.25
C LEU A 60 60.75 -19.96 10.50
N THR A 61 61.66 -20.07 9.52
CA THR A 61 62.07 -18.94 8.68
C THR A 61 60.92 -18.45 7.80
N ASN A 62 60.12 -19.36 7.23
CA ASN A 62 58.91 -19.03 6.48
C ASN A 62 57.80 -18.43 7.35
N LEU A 63 57.63 -18.90 8.58
CA LEU A 63 56.70 -18.32 9.56
C LEU A 63 57.17 -16.94 10.01
N LYS A 64 58.47 -16.72 10.25
CA LYS A 64 59.03 -15.39 10.53
C LYS A 64 58.78 -14.44 9.37
N ARG A 65 59.05 -14.86 8.13
CA ARG A 65 58.76 -14.04 6.94
C ARG A 65 57.26 -13.74 6.80
N SER A 66 56.41 -14.75 6.98
CA SER A 66 54.96 -14.57 6.96
C SER A 66 54.48 -13.65 8.09
N SER A 67 55.09 -13.71 9.28
CA SER A 67 54.82 -12.83 10.42
C SER A 67 55.32 -11.40 10.17
N ASP A 68 56.46 -11.23 9.51
CA ASP A 68 56.99 -9.92 9.10
C ASP A 68 56.15 -9.31 7.98
N GLU A 69 55.61 -10.13 7.07
CA GLU A 69 54.63 -9.72 6.05
C GLU A 69 53.27 -9.39 6.70
N LEU A 70 52.78 -10.22 7.63
CA LEU A 70 51.54 -9.99 8.38
C LEU A 70 51.63 -8.77 9.29
N SER A 71 52.76 -8.50 9.92
CA SER A 71 52.96 -7.28 10.72
C SER A 71 52.99 -6.03 9.83
N LYS A 72 53.63 -6.10 8.66
CA LYS A 72 53.57 -5.02 7.65
C LYS A 72 52.16 -4.79 7.10
N VAL A 73 51.35 -5.84 6.94
CA VAL A 73 49.95 -5.75 6.47
C VAL A 73 48.99 -5.34 7.59
N SER A 74 49.20 -5.81 8.83
CA SER A 74 48.36 -5.53 10.00
C SER A 74 48.50 -4.10 10.50
N SER A 75 49.65 -3.43 10.26
CA SER A 75 49.85 -2.06 10.72
C SER A 75 49.31 -0.98 9.78
N ASN A 76 48.99 -1.28 8.50
CA ASN A 76 48.70 -0.21 7.52
C ASN A 76 47.39 -0.30 6.73
N ASN A 77 46.67 -1.42 6.63
CA ASN A 77 45.50 -1.50 5.71
C ASN A 77 44.16 -2.01 6.29
N SER A 78 44.07 -2.57 7.49
CA SER A 78 42.78 -3.09 8.01
C SER A 78 41.93 -2.07 8.77
N SER A 79 42.54 -1.11 9.48
CA SER A 79 41.78 -0.12 10.28
C SER A 79 41.06 0.90 9.39
N SER A 80 41.73 1.38 8.33
CA SER A 80 41.15 2.35 7.39
C SER A 80 39.99 1.75 6.58
N GLU A 81 40.10 0.51 6.12
CA GLU A 81 39.01 -0.18 5.41
C GLU A 81 37.79 -0.45 6.31
N ILE A 82 38.03 -0.82 7.57
CA ILE A 82 36.97 -1.00 8.58
C ILE A 82 36.32 0.35 8.92
N GLU A 83 37.10 1.41 9.11
CA GLU A 83 36.60 2.78 9.35
C GLU A 83 35.77 3.29 8.16
N ILE A 84 36.24 3.07 6.92
CA ILE A 84 35.48 3.41 5.70
C ILE A 84 34.16 2.63 5.67
N LYS A 85 34.17 1.35 6.04
CA LYS A 85 32.96 0.51 6.05
C LYS A 85 31.98 0.90 7.15
N ILE A 86 32.48 1.23 8.35
CA ILE A 86 31.68 1.77 9.47
C ILE A 86 31.08 3.12 9.09
N SER A 87 31.87 4.01 8.49
CA SER A 87 31.42 5.32 8.02
C SER A 87 30.31 5.17 6.97
N LYS A 88 30.50 4.27 5.99
CA LYS A 88 29.49 3.97 4.97
C LYS A 88 28.21 3.37 5.55
N LEU A 89 28.31 2.45 6.52
CA LEU A 89 27.15 1.86 7.21
C LEU A 89 26.44 2.90 8.10
N SER A 90 27.18 3.80 8.73
CA SER A 90 26.65 4.92 9.53
C SER A 90 25.87 5.89 8.65
N GLU A 91 26.42 6.23 7.48
CA GLU A 91 25.76 7.10 6.50
C GLU A 91 24.48 6.45 5.94
N GLN A 92 24.53 5.14 5.62
CA GLN A 92 23.35 4.37 5.25
C GLN A 92 22.30 4.34 6.36
N ARG A 93 22.72 4.19 7.63
CA ARG A 93 21.81 4.21 8.79
C ARG A 93 21.13 5.57 8.92
N LYS A 94 21.89 6.66 8.82
CA LYS A 94 21.37 8.03 8.88
C LYS A 94 20.40 8.32 7.72
N LYS A 95 20.69 7.82 6.52
CA LYS A 95 19.77 7.89 5.39
C LYS A 95 18.47 7.15 5.68
N ILE A 96 18.53 5.91 6.18
CA ILE A 96 17.34 5.14 6.56
C ILE A 96 16.53 5.83 7.66
N GLU A 97 17.19 6.46 8.64
CA GLU A 97 16.54 7.26 9.69
C GLU A 97 15.76 8.44 9.11
N ASN A 98 16.38 9.20 8.21
CA ASN A 98 15.73 10.31 7.52
C ASN A 98 14.56 9.82 6.65
N ASP A 99 14.74 8.73 5.90
CA ASP A 99 13.68 8.13 5.09
C ASP A 99 12.49 7.71 5.97
N ILE A 100 12.73 7.12 7.15
CA ILE A 100 11.67 6.75 8.10
C ILE A 100 10.92 7.98 8.61
N ASP A 101 11.64 9.05 9.01
CA ASP A 101 11.02 10.29 9.48
C ASP A 101 10.16 10.96 8.39
N GLU A 102 10.64 10.97 7.15
CA GLU A 102 9.86 11.46 6.01
C GLU A 102 8.60 10.60 5.76
N LEU A 103 8.74 9.27 5.76
CA LEU A 103 7.61 8.35 5.62
C LEU A 103 6.60 8.49 6.76
N GLU A 104 7.04 8.75 7.99
CA GLU A 104 6.16 9.01 9.14
C GLU A 104 5.38 10.31 8.97
N LYS A 105 6.03 11.38 8.49
CA LYS A 105 5.35 12.65 8.16
C LYS A 105 4.31 12.48 7.05
N ILE A 106 4.65 11.73 5.99
CA ILE A 106 3.72 11.41 4.91
C ILE A 106 2.55 10.57 5.45
N LEU A 107 2.83 9.58 6.29
CA LEU A 107 1.83 8.70 6.88
C LEU A 107 0.86 9.48 7.78
N ASP A 108 1.35 10.40 8.63
CA ASP A 108 0.50 11.22 9.49
C ASP A 108 -0.43 12.13 8.68
N LYS A 109 0.13 12.87 7.70
CA LYS A 109 -0.65 13.74 6.80
C LYS A 109 -1.70 12.93 6.02
N SER A 110 -1.31 11.80 5.45
CA SER A 110 -2.20 10.93 4.67
C SER A 110 -3.27 10.30 5.54
N SER A 111 -2.93 9.85 6.74
CA SER A 111 -3.88 9.27 7.71
C SER A 111 -4.92 10.29 8.12
N LYS A 112 -4.51 11.50 8.51
CA LYS A 112 -5.44 12.58 8.88
C LYS A 112 -6.38 12.94 7.75
N ALA A 113 -5.86 13.13 6.54
CA ALA A 113 -6.67 13.43 5.37
C ALA A 113 -7.64 12.28 5.03
N GLY A 114 -7.14 11.04 4.97
CA GLY A 114 -7.93 9.85 4.66
C GLY A 114 -9.08 9.63 5.64
N HIS A 115 -8.82 9.74 6.95
CA HIS A 115 -9.86 9.59 7.98
C HIS A 115 -10.91 10.69 7.88
N ARG A 116 -10.52 11.96 7.69
CA ARG A 116 -11.47 13.07 7.49
C ARG A 116 -12.39 12.84 6.29
N TYR A 117 -11.86 12.37 5.17
CA TYR A 117 -12.67 12.02 4.00
C TYR A 117 -13.60 10.84 4.28
N ASN A 118 -13.10 9.82 4.99
CA ASN A 118 -13.88 8.65 5.35
C ASN A 118 -15.05 8.99 6.29
N GLU A 119 -14.83 9.84 7.29
CA GLU A 119 -15.89 10.37 8.17
C GLU A 119 -16.96 11.11 7.37
N LYS A 120 -16.54 11.97 6.43
CA LYS A 120 -17.46 12.68 5.54
C LYS A 120 -18.27 11.73 4.68
N ILE A 121 -17.65 10.68 4.14
CA ILE A 121 -18.33 9.64 3.37
C ILE A 121 -19.34 8.89 4.25
N LYS A 122 -18.95 8.52 5.48
CA LYS A 122 -19.83 7.79 6.42
C LYS A 122 -21.08 8.61 6.74
N LEU A 123 -20.91 9.87 7.12
CA LEU A 123 -22.02 10.79 7.38
C LEU A 123 -22.97 10.91 6.18
N VAL A 124 -22.43 10.94 4.96
CA VAL A 124 -23.25 11.03 3.74
C VAL A 124 -23.91 9.69 3.39
N LYS A 125 -23.25 8.54 3.62
CA LYS A 125 -23.82 7.20 3.41
C LYS A 125 -24.99 6.94 4.37
N ASP A 126 -24.87 7.34 5.63
CA ASP A 126 -25.89 7.12 6.66
C ASP A 126 -27.21 7.86 6.37
N VAL A 127 -27.17 8.90 5.53
CA VAL A 127 -28.34 9.71 5.15
C VAL A 127 -29.21 9.02 4.09
N MET A 128 -28.76 7.95 3.41
CA MET A 128 -29.57 7.08 2.51
C MET A 128 -30.63 7.83 1.66
N HIS A 129 -30.27 8.97 1.07
CA HIS A 129 -31.16 9.81 0.25
C HIS A 129 -30.87 9.68 -1.25
N GLU A 130 -31.59 10.45 -2.09
CA GLU A 130 -31.50 10.43 -3.56
C GLU A 130 -30.05 10.56 -4.09
N ASP A 131 -29.17 11.27 -3.37
CA ASP A 131 -27.75 11.42 -3.74
C ASP A 131 -26.97 10.10 -3.72
N TYR A 132 -27.32 9.18 -2.82
CA TYR A 132 -26.71 7.86 -2.77
C TYR A 132 -27.09 7.04 -4.00
N THR A 133 -28.38 7.04 -4.35
CA THR A 133 -28.87 6.39 -5.57
C THR A 133 -28.14 6.93 -6.80
N ILE A 134 -28.06 8.25 -6.96
CA ILE A 134 -27.39 8.88 -8.11
C ILE A 134 -25.91 8.49 -8.15
N ALA A 135 -25.20 8.53 -7.02
CA ALA A 135 -23.80 8.14 -6.97
C ALA A 135 -23.56 6.69 -7.40
N GLN A 136 -24.43 5.77 -6.96
CA GLN A 136 -24.35 4.34 -7.30
C GLN A 136 -24.66 4.03 -8.76
N LEU A 137 -25.44 4.88 -9.43
CA LEU A 137 -25.80 4.72 -10.84
C LEU A 137 -24.85 5.47 -11.77
N LYS A 138 -24.27 6.58 -11.31
CA LYS A 138 -23.46 7.47 -12.14
C LYS A 138 -22.20 6.81 -12.72
N GLY A 139 -21.58 5.88 -11.99
CA GLY A 139 -20.40 5.15 -12.46
C GLY A 139 -20.66 4.31 -13.74
N ASP A 140 -21.87 3.79 -13.90
CA ASP A 140 -22.28 2.96 -15.05
C ASP A 140 -23.40 3.61 -15.86
N ALA A 141 -23.63 4.92 -15.72
CA ALA A 141 -24.79 5.63 -16.28
C ALA A 141 -25.05 5.29 -17.75
N LYS A 142 -24.00 5.35 -18.58
CA LYS A 142 -24.09 5.03 -20.02
C LYS A 142 -24.51 3.58 -20.29
N LYS A 143 -24.02 2.61 -19.52
CA LYS A 143 -24.41 1.19 -19.65
C LYS A 143 -25.85 0.95 -19.18
N LEU A 144 -26.33 1.80 -18.27
CA LEU A 144 -27.68 1.75 -17.72
C LEU A 144 -28.70 2.55 -18.54
N GLY A 145 -28.31 3.08 -19.71
CA GLY A 145 -29.20 3.88 -20.56
C GLY A 145 -29.52 5.28 -20.02
N VAL A 146 -28.74 5.78 -19.04
CA VAL A 146 -28.91 7.13 -18.49
C VAL A 146 -28.17 8.14 -19.38
N LEU A 147 -28.91 9.07 -19.95
CA LEU A 147 -28.40 10.17 -20.78
C LEU A 147 -27.73 11.25 -19.91
N GLY A 148 -28.27 11.49 -18.72
CA GLY A 148 -27.75 12.44 -17.74
C GLY A 148 -28.74 12.71 -16.62
N PHE A 149 -28.41 13.63 -15.72
CA PHE A 149 -29.33 14.10 -14.69
C PHE A 149 -29.80 15.53 -14.99
N VAL A 150 -31.00 15.89 -14.54
CA VAL A 150 -31.61 17.21 -14.83
C VAL A 150 -30.67 18.37 -14.45
N TYR A 151 -30.04 18.32 -13.28
CA TYR A 151 -29.09 19.35 -12.82
C TYR A 151 -27.81 19.48 -13.67
N GLU A 152 -27.51 18.49 -14.52
CA GLU A 152 -26.34 18.49 -15.41
C GLU A 152 -26.70 19.03 -16.80
N ILE A 153 -27.95 18.83 -17.22
CA ILE A 153 -28.45 19.14 -18.56
C ILE A 153 -29.06 20.54 -18.63
N LEU A 154 -29.69 21.00 -17.55
CA LEU A 154 -30.33 22.31 -17.49
C LEU A 154 -29.41 23.35 -16.87
N SER A 155 -29.42 24.56 -17.43
CA SER A 155 -28.75 25.73 -16.88
C SER A 155 -29.68 26.95 -16.92
N TRP A 156 -29.45 27.94 -16.07
CA TRP A 156 -30.29 29.14 -15.98
C TRP A 156 -29.47 30.33 -15.50
N ASN A 157 -29.99 31.54 -15.72
CA ASN A 157 -29.38 32.74 -15.13
C ASN A 157 -29.61 32.74 -13.61
N LYS A 158 -28.59 33.16 -12.85
CA LYS A 158 -28.64 33.27 -11.39
C LYS A 158 -29.88 33.99 -10.85
N GLN A 159 -30.37 35.01 -11.56
CA GLN A 159 -31.56 35.76 -11.17
C GLN A 159 -32.85 34.92 -11.09
N TYR A 160 -32.91 33.78 -11.78
CA TYR A 160 -34.07 32.87 -11.78
C TYR A 160 -33.83 31.59 -10.97
N GLU A 161 -32.68 31.46 -10.30
CA GLU A 161 -32.32 30.22 -9.63
C GLU A 161 -33.33 29.81 -8.55
N ARG A 162 -33.81 30.77 -7.74
CA ARG A 162 -34.82 30.48 -6.70
C ARG A 162 -36.13 30.02 -7.31
N ALA A 163 -36.58 30.67 -8.38
CA ALA A 163 -37.77 30.28 -9.13
C ALA A 163 -37.66 28.85 -9.68
N VAL A 164 -36.53 28.53 -10.32
CA VAL A 164 -36.27 27.20 -10.89
C VAL A 164 -36.22 26.13 -9.79
N LEU A 165 -35.53 26.39 -8.67
CA LEU A 165 -35.42 25.40 -7.60
C LEU A 165 -36.73 25.20 -6.84
N ALA A 166 -37.51 26.26 -6.60
CA ALA A 166 -38.85 26.17 -6.01
C ALA A 166 -39.78 25.34 -6.89
N ALA A 167 -39.78 25.60 -8.21
CA ALA A 167 -40.63 24.91 -9.17
C ALA A 167 -40.21 23.46 -9.44
N CYS A 168 -38.91 23.19 -9.52
CA CYS A 168 -38.39 21.87 -9.87
C CYS A 168 -38.45 20.90 -8.69
N ALA A 169 -38.40 21.40 -7.44
CA ALA A 169 -38.38 20.63 -6.21
C ALA A 169 -37.42 19.43 -6.33
N ASP A 170 -37.90 18.22 -6.04
CA ASP A 170 -37.09 17.01 -6.11
C ASP A 170 -36.81 16.49 -7.55
N TRP A 171 -37.36 17.09 -8.61
CA TRP A 171 -37.12 16.65 -9.99
C TRP A 171 -35.76 17.09 -10.53
N ILE A 172 -35.09 18.04 -9.87
CA ILE A 172 -33.77 18.54 -10.29
C ILE A 172 -32.70 17.43 -10.30
N LYS A 173 -32.94 16.35 -9.56
CA LYS A 173 -32.09 15.17 -9.44
C LYS A 173 -32.54 13.97 -10.28
N ALA A 174 -33.58 14.11 -11.09
CA ALA A 174 -34.10 13.00 -11.88
C ALA A 174 -33.09 12.54 -12.94
N ALA A 175 -33.03 11.23 -13.17
CA ALA A 175 -32.29 10.62 -14.26
C ALA A 175 -33.10 10.74 -15.56
N ILE A 176 -32.44 11.08 -16.65
CA ILE A 176 -33.03 11.17 -17.98
C ILE A 176 -32.61 9.94 -18.76
N VAL A 177 -33.59 9.25 -19.36
CA VAL A 177 -33.40 8.03 -20.17
C VAL A 177 -34.07 8.24 -21.54
N PRO A 178 -33.68 7.54 -22.60
CA PRO A 178 -34.25 7.77 -23.92
C PRO A 178 -35.74 7.42 -23.99
N ASP A 179 -36.14 6.32 -23.33
CA ASP A 179 -37.46 5.72 -23.49
C ASP A 179 -37.98 4.97 -22.25
N PHE A 180 -39.22 4.47 -22.35
CA PHE A 180 -39.89 3.74 -21.29
C PHE A 180 -39.23 2.37 -20.99
N GLU A 181 -38.65 1.70 -21.99
CA GLU A 181 -37.95 0.43 -21.80
C GLU A 181 -36.69 0.62 -20.93
N SER A 182 -35.93 1.67 -21.23
CA SER A 182 -34.77 2.11 -20.45
C SER A 182 -35.16 2.53 -19.04
N LEU A 183 -36.31 3.18 -18.87
CA LEU A 183 -36.87 3.51 -17.56
C LEU A 183 -37.14 2.26 -16.73
N VAL A 184 -37.83 1.26 -17.29
CA VAL A 184 -38.15 0.00 -16.60
C VAL A 184 -36.87 -0.73 -16.21
N SER A 185 -35.90 -0.80 -17.14
CA SER A 185 -34.60 -1.43 -16.92
C SER A 185 -33.82 -0.75 -15.79
N LEU A 186 -33.72 0.58 -15.81
CA LEU A 186 -33.05 1.36 -14.76
C LEU A 186 -33.74 1.21 -13.40
N ALA A 187 -35.08 1.21 -13.38
CA ALA A 187 -35.85 1.00 -12.17
C ALA A 187 -35.63 -0.40 -11.57
N GLN A 188 -35.50 -1.43 -12.41
CA GLN A 188 -35.17 -2.77 -11.95
C GLN A 188 -33.77 -2.84 -11.34
N VAL A 189 -32.78 -2.19 -11.96
CA VAL A 189 -31.42 -2.10 -11.40
C VAL A 189 -31.44 -1.39 -10.04
N ALA A 190 -32.18 -0.29 -9.91
CA ALA A 190 -32.31 0.42 -8.65
C ALA A 190 -32.96 -0.44 -7.54
N ARG A 191 -34.00 -1.22 -7.87
CA ARG A 191 -34.64 -2.16 -6.94
C ARG A 191 -33.70 -3.30 -6.53
N ASN A 192 -33.01 -3.93 -7.48
CA ASN A 192 -32.08 -5.02 -7.22
C ASN A 192 -30.94 -4.57 -6.29
N LYS A 193 -30.45 -3.34 -6.48
CA LYS A 193 -29.44 -2.71 -5.62
C LYS A 193 -30.00 -2.16 -4.31
N ARG A 194 -31.31 -2.27 -4.06
CA ARG A 194 -32.03 -1.72 -2.89
C ARG A 194 -31.75 -0.22 -2.67
N LEU A 195 -31.73 0.55 -3.77
CA LEU A 195 -31.47 1.99 -3.69
C LEU A 195 -32.70 2.73 -3.13
N PRO A 196 -32.53 3.76 -2.28
CA PRO A 196 -33.64 4.36 -1.53
C PRO A 196 -34.75 4.99 -2.37
N LYS A 197 -34.38 5.89 -3.29
CA LYS A 197 -35.32 6.67 -4.13
C LYS A 197 -34.63 7.13 -5.41
N LEU A 198 -35.36 7.12 -6.52
CA LEU A 198 -34.93 7.60 -7.83
C LEU A 198 -36.13 8.17 -8.58
N LYS A 199 -35.95 9.31 -9.26
CA LYS A 199 -36.89 9.79 -10.28
C LYS A 199 -36.29 9.58 -11.65
N ILE A 200 -37.12 9.18 -12.60
CA ILE A 200 -36.70 8.88 -13.97
C ILE A 200 -37.65 9.61 -14.91
N ILE A 201 -37.09 10.28 -15.92
CA ILE A 201 -37.84 10.96 -16.98
C ILE A 201 -37.47 10.30 -18.32
N PRO A 202 -38.42 9.59 -18.97
CA PRO A 202 -38.23 9.04 -20.32
C PRO A 202 -38.42 10.15 -21.36
N LEU A 203 -37.36 10.49 -22.08
CA LEU A 203 -37.32 11.65 -22.99
C LEU A 203 -38.36 11.55 -24.11
N ASN A 204 -38.51 10.38 -24.74
CA ASN A 204 -39.42 10.18 -25.87
C ASN A 204 -40.91 10.11 -25.48
N ALA A 205 -41.23 9.97 -24.19
CA ALA A 205 -42.59 9.81 -23.70
C ALA A 205 -43.12 11.10 -23.05
N ILE A 206 -42.38 12.21 -23.17
CA ILE A 206 -42.85 13.52 -22.72
C ILE A 206 -43.85 14.04 -23.75
N PRO A 207 -45.11 14.30 -23.35
CA PRO A 207 -46.09 14.86 -24.26
C PRO A 207 -45.72 16.27 -24.67
N GLU A 208 -46.00 16.63 -25.92
CA GLU A 208 -45.91 18.03 -26.32
C GLU A 208 -47.01 18.84 -25.62
N PHE A 209 -46.58 19.86 -24.88
CA PHE A 209 -47.48 20.78 -24.20
C PHE A 209 -47.03 22.22 -24.44
N ARG A 210 -48.00 23.10 -24.70
CA ARG A 210 -47.80 24.55 -24.79
C ARG A 210 -48.91 25.27 -24.04
N MET A 211 -48.55 25.98 -22.99
CA MET A 211 -49.49 26.81 -22.25
C MET A 211 -49.80 28.09 -23.03
N LYS A 212 -51.08 28.48 -23.09
CA LYS A 212 -51.47 29.82 -23.54
C LYS A 212 -51.24 30.81 -22.40
N MET A 213 -50.50 31.88 -22.67
CA MET A 213 -50.19 32.89 -21.66
C MET A 213 -51.45 33.71 -21.31
N PRO A 214 -51.77 33.93 -20.02
CA PRO A 214 -52.79 34.89 -19.63
C PRO A 214 -52.35 36.33 -19.92
N LYS A 215 -53.30 37.25 -20.07
CA LYS A 215 -53.02 38.69 -20.21
C LYS A 215 -53.22 39.38 -18.86
N THR A 216 -52.32 39.13 -17.91
CA THR A 216 -52.36 39.69 -16.56
C THR A 216 -51.11 40.51 -16.24
N PRO A 217 -51.22 41.68 -15.59
CA PRO A 217 -50.05 42.42 -15.12
C PRO A 217 -49.20 41.60 -14.14
N GLY A 218 -47.88 41.79 -14.16
CA GLY A 218 -46.94 41.13 -13.24
C GLY A 218 -46.39 39.77 -13.72
N LEU A 219 -46.80 39.30 -14.89
CA LEU A 219 -46.20 38.13 -15.55
C LEU A 219 -44.92 38.52 -16.29
N LEU A 220 -43.91 37.66 -16.21
CA LEU A 220 -42.66 37.79 -16.95
C LEU A 220 -42.64 36.86 -18.18
N GLY A 221 -43.09 35.61 -18.00
CA GLY A 221 -43.11 34.62 -19.08
C GLY A 221 -43.37 33.20 -18.57
N ILE A 222 -43.13 32.19 -19.42
CA ILE A 222 -43.18 30.78 -19.02
C ILE A 222 -41.80 30.44 -18.46
N LEU A 223 -41.75 29.77 -17.31
CA LEU A 223 -40.49 29.48 -16.64
C LEU A 223 -39.52 28.66 -17.52
N SER A 224 -40.04 27.80 -18.40
CA SER A 224 -39.22 27.03 -19.35
C SER A 224 -38.37 27.90 -20.28
N ASP A 225 -38.82 29.13 -20.59
CA ASP A 225 -38.11 30.04 -21.49
C ASP A 225 -36.88 30.69 -20.82
N TYR A 226 -36.79 30.60 -19.49
CA TYR A 226 -35.68 31.10 -18.68
C TYR A 226 -34.66 30.01 -18.30
N VAL A 227 -34.85 28.80 -18.84
CA VAL A 227 -33.95 27.66 -18.70
C VAL A 227 -33.32 27.33 -20.06
N LYS A 228 -32.03 26.99 -20.05
CA LYS A 228 -31.22 26.67 -21.23
C LYS A 228 -30.77 25.21 -21.19
N CYS A 229 -30.83 24.54 -22.33
CA CYS A 229 -30.34 23.19 -22.56
C CYS A 229 -30.15 22.96 -24.06
N ASP A 230 -29.50 21.84 -24.41
CA ASP A 230 -29.39 21.42 -25.80
C ASP A 230 -30.75 21.08 -26.40
N ARG A 231 -30.86 21.18 -27.74
CA ARG A 231 -32.13 21.08 -28.46
C ARG A 231 -32.87 19.77 -28.18
N GLU A 232 -32.16 18.67 -28.02
CA GLU A 232 -32.72 17.35 -27.73
C GLU A 232 -33.42 17.28 -26.35
N TYR A 233 -33.04 18.15 -25.41
CA TYR A 233 -33.58 18.18 -24.04
C TYR A 233 -34.63 19.28 -23.82
N LEU A 234 -35.02 20.03 -24.86
CA LEU A 234 -36.14 20.97 -24.77
C LEU A 234 -37.44 20.35 -24.23
N PRO A 235 -37.80 19.09 -24.55
CA PRO A 235 -38.94 18.43 -23.93
C PRO A 235 -38.84 18.35 -22.40
N ILE A 236 -37.64 18.17 -21.83
CA ILE A 236 -37.40 18.15 -20.37
C ILE A 236 -37.71 19.50 -19.75
N ALA A 237 -37.19 20.59 -20.34
CA ALA A 237 -37.45 21.94 -19.84
C ALA A 237 -38.95 22.28 -19.88
N ARG A 238 -39.67 21.86 -20.94
CA ARG A 238 -41.12 22.05 -21.06
C ARG A 238 -41.91 21.17 -20.08
N PHE A 239 -41.50 19.92 -19.87
CA PHE A 239 -42.12 19.03 -18.91
C PHE A 239 -42.06 19.61 -17.48
N LEU A 240 -40.89 20.11 -17.09
CA LEU A 240 -40.66 20.61 -15.74
C LEU A 240 -41.26 22.01 -15.52
N PHE A 241 -41.21 22.88 -16.52
CA PHE A 241 -41.44 24.31 -16.34
C PHE A 241 -42.43 24.95 -17.33
N GLY A 242 -42.88 24.20 -18.34
CA GLY A 242 -43.70 24.72 -19.44
C GLY A 242 -45.14 25.07 -19.05
N ASN A 243 -45.61 24.60 -17.88
CA ASN A 243 -46.91 24.94 -17.30
C ASN A 243 -46.80 25.88 -16.10
N ILE A 244 -45.64 26.51 -15.88
CA ILE A 244 -45.38 27.40 -14.74
C ILE A 244 -45.13 28.81 -15.26
N ILE A 245 -45.91 29.76 -14.77
CA ILE A 245 -45.74 31.18 -15.07
C ILE A 245 -44.70 31.77 -14.12
N LEU A 246 -43.70 32.46 -14.66
CA LEU A 246 -42.77 33.27 -13.89
C LEU A 246 -43.38 34.66 -13.66
N ALA A 247 -43.38 35.10 -12.40
CA ALA A 247 -43.93 36.38 -11.96
C ALA A 247 -42.87 37.25 -11.28
N GLN A 248 -43.09 38.56 -11.27
CA GLN A 248 -42.15 39.52 -10.67
C GLN A 248 -42.10 39.43 -9.14
N THR A 249 -43.23 39.19 -8.48
CA THR A 249 -43.34 39.14 -7.01
C THR A 249 -44.14 37.93 -6.54
N GLY A 250 -43.98 37.56 -5.27
CA GLY A 250 -44.80 36.51 -4.65
C GLY A 250 -46.30 36.82 -4.66
N ASN A 251 -46.68 38.10 -4.56
CA ASN A 251 -48.09 38.52 -4.66
C ASN A 251 -48.65 38.32 -6.08
N ASP A 252 -47.85 38.60 -7.11
CA ASP A 252 -48.26 38.35 -8.49
C ASP A 252 -48.40 36.85 -8.77
N ALA A 253 -47.47 36.03 -8.29
CA ALA A 253 -47.55 34.57 -8.37
C ALA A 253 -48.82 34.04 -7.65
N HIS A 254 -49.13 34.57 -6.46
CA HIS A 254 -50.33 34.20 -5.72
C HIS A 254 -51.63 34.55 -6.47
N LYS A 255 -51.70 35.74 -7.09
CA LYS A 255 -52.85 36.13 -7.92
C LYS A 255 -53.02 35.21 -9.13
N LEU A 256 -51.93 34.83 -9.80
CA LEU A 256 -51.95 33.89 -10.92
C LEU A 256 -52.42 32.49 -10.48
N SER A 257 -52.01 32.05 -9.29
CA SER A 257 -52.50 30.80 -8.70
C SER A 257 -54.01 30.81 -8.48
N LYS A 258 -54.56 31.89 -7.91
CA LYS A 258 -56.03 32.06 -7.77
C LYS A 258 -56.76 32.04 -9.12
N ALA A 259 -56.12 32.51 -10.17
CA ALA A 259 -56.65 32.45 -11.54
C ALA A 259 -56.51 31.07 -12.21
N GLY A 260 -55.92 30.09 -11.53
CA GLY A 260 -55.82 28.70 -11.98
C GLY A 260 -54.52 28.32 -12.67
N TYR A 261 -53.45 29.11 -12.55
CA TYR A 261 -52.15 28.80 -13.11
C TYR A 261 -51.16 28.33 -12.04
N LYS A 262 -50.22 27.45 -12.39
CA LYS A 262 -49.03 27.29 -11.54
C LYS A 262 -48.16 28.52 -11.75
N ALA A 263 -47.67 29.11 -10.67
CA ALA A 263 -46.88 30.32 -10.76
C ALA A 263 -45.77 30.35 -9.73
N VAL A 264 -44.64 30.94 -10.12
CA VAL A 264 -43.50 31.16 -9.23
C VAL A 264 -43.01 32.60 -9.36
N SER A 265 -42.64 33.22 -8.25
CA SER A 265 -41.94 34.51 -8.31
C SER A 265 -40.46 34.31 -8.65
N ILE A 266 -39.77 35.38 -9.09
CA ILE A 266 -38.30 35.37 -9.21
C ILE A 266 -37.58 35.01 -7.90
N ASN A 267 -38.21 35.26 -6.74
CA ASN A 267 -37.66 35.01 -5.41
C ASN A 267 -37.93 33.59 -4.90
N GLY A 268 -38.64 32.75 -5.66
CA GLY A 268 -38.86 31.35 -5.32
C GLY A 268 -40.12 31.06 -4.49
N GLU A 269 -41.09 31.97 -4.44
CA GLU A 269 -42.43 31.63 -3.92
C GLU A 269 -43.25 30.94 -5.02
N PHE A 270 -43.37 29.62 -4.94
CA PHE A 270 -44.12 28.77 -5.87
C PHE A 270 -45.50 28.41 -5.32
N PHE A 271 -46.50 28.57 -6.17
CA PHE A 271 -47.90 28.24 -5.90
C PHE A 271 -48.40 27.24 -6.95
N GLU A 272 -49.05 26.19 -6.46
CA GLU A 272 -49.85 25.31 -7.30
C GLU A 272 -51.13 26.00 -7.76
N SER A 273 -51.77 25.48 -8.82
CA SER A 273 -53.01 26.06 -9.36
C SER A 273 -54.17 25.98 -8.36
N LYS A 274 -54.87 27.10 -8.14
CA LYS A 274 -56.03 27.23 -7.23
C LYS A 274 -55.72 26.83 -5.78
N THR A 275 -54.47 26.96 -5.34
CA THR A 275 -54.08 26.68 -3.95
C THR A 275 -53.63 27.95 -3.24
N ASN A 276 -53.85 28.02 -1.93
CA ASN A 276 -53.26 29.06 -1.08
C ASN A 276 -51.95 28.59 -0.43
N ALA A 277 -51.60 27.31 -0.58
CA ALA A 277 -50.35 26.76 -0.08
C ALA A 277 -49.19 27.21 -0.95
N VAL A 278 -48.07 27.56 -0.32
CA VAL A 278 -46.88 28.06 -0.98
C VAL A 278 -45.68 27.18 -0.64
N THR A 279 -44.86 26.90 -1.64
CA THR A 279 -43.49 26.41 -1.44
C THR A 279 -42.54 27.58 -1.63
N ILE A 280 -41.69 27.84 -0.64
CA ILE A 280 -40.72 28.95 -0.71
C ILE A 280 -39.32 28.36 -0.74
N ASP A 281 -38.60 28.58 -1.83
CA ASP A 281 -37.18 28.24 -1.89
C ASP A 281 -36.33 29.35 -1.28
N ILE A 282 -35.85 29.12 -0.05
CA ILE A 282 -35.04 30.09 0.69
C ILE A 282 -33.57 30.01 0.28
N ASN A 283 -32.99 28.81 0.28
CA ASN A 283 -31.55 28.61 0.06
C ASN A 283 -31.23 27.17 -0.36
N SER A 284 -32.11 26.50 -1.10
CA SER A 284 -31.79 25.17 -1.61
C SER A 284 -30.53 25.21 -2.47
N LYS A 285 -29.70 24.19 -2.31
CA LYS A 285 -28.49 23.96 -3.11
C LYS A 285 -28.53 22.56 -3.67
N ILE A 286 -28.10 22.41 -4.90
CA ILE A 286 -27.88 21.10 -5.52
C ILE A 286 -26.65 20.51 -4.83
N SER A 287 -26.86 19.47 -4.03
CA SER A 287 -25.82 18.85 -3.23
C SER A 287 -24.75 18.21 -4.11
N LYS A 288 -23.47 18.41 -3.76
CA LYS A 288 -22.32 17.77 -4.41
C LYS A 288 -21.93 16.46 -3.76
N PHE A 289 -22.84 15.83 -3.01
CA PHE A 289 -22.59 14.60 -2.28
C PHE A 289 -22.29 13.42 -3.20
N THR A 290 -22.87 13.41 -4.40
CA THR A 290 -22.61 12.38 -5.42
C THR A 290 -21.12 12.19 -5.69
N LYS A 291 -20.36 13.30 -5.79
CA LYS A 291 -18.89 13.28 -5.98
C LYS A 291 -18.15 12.69 -4.78
N ILE A 292 -18.60 13.01 -3.56
CA ILE A 292 -17.98 12.49 -2.33
C ILE A 292 -18.24 10.99 -2.21
N ILE A 293 -19.47 10.55 -2.48
CA ILE A 293 -19.86 9.14 -2.42
C ILE A 293 -19.12 8.32 -3.49
N SER A 294 -19.00 8.84 -4.72
CA SER A 294 -18.29 8.15 -5.79
C SER A 294 -16.81 7.93 -5.51
N GLN A 295 -16.21 8.72 -4.62
CA GLN A 295 -14.81 8.58 -4.20
C GLN A 295 -14.63 7.60 -3.03
N SER A 296 -15.70 6.97 -2.54
CA SER A 296 -15.64 6.12 -1.34
C SER A 296 -14.68 4.94 -1.48
N SER A 297 -14.73 4.22 -2.61
CA SER A 297 -13.81 3.10 -2.88
C SER A 297 -12.35 3.54 -2.96
N THR A 298 -12.08 4.72 -3.54
CA THR A 298 -10.73 5.31 -3.59
C THR A 298 -10.22 5.64 -2.20
N VAL A 299 -11.08 6.20 -1.33
CA VAL A 299 -10.71 6.52 0.05
C VAL A 299 -10.48 5.24 0.87
N GLU A 300 -11.29 4.21 0.68
CA GLU A 300 -11.08 2.90 1.31
C GLU A 300 -9.73 2.28 0.87
N GLY A 301 -9.40 2.32 -0.42
CA GLY A 301 -8.10 1.86 -0.93
C GLY A 301 -6.91 2.68 -0.40
N LEU A 302 -7.08 4.01 -0.26
CA LEU A 302 -6.09 4.88 0.37
C LEU A 302 -5.86 4.47 1.83
N LEU A 303 -6.92 4.21 2.60
CA LEU A 303 -6.81 3.78 4.00
C LEU A 303 -6.12 2.41 4.13
N GLN A 304 -6.37 1.49 3.20
CA GLN A 304 -5.63 0.22 3.13
C GLN A 304 -4.14 0.46 2.87
N THR A 305 -3.82 1.34 1.92
CA THR A 305 -2.43 1.71 1.59
C THR A 305 -1.72 2.38 2.78
N ILE A 306 -2.40 3.27 3.49
CA ILE A 306 -1.93 3.89 4.73
C ILE A 306 -1.61 2.82 5.78
N THR A 307 -2.46 1.80 5.90
CA THR A 307 -2.24 0.69 6.83
C THR A 307 -1.02 -0.13 6.45
N LEU A 308 -0.84 -0.44 5.15
CA LEU A 308 0.35 -1.12 4.65
C LEU A 308 1.63 -0.31 4.88
N LEU A 309 1.59 1.00 4.61
CA LEU A 309 2.72 1.90 4.86
C LEU A 309 3.07 1.96 6.35
N ARG A 310 2.05 2.05 7.23
CA ARG A 310 2.25 2.00 8.69
C ARG A 310 2.98 0.72 9.11
N ASN A 311 2.55 -0.44 8.60
CA ASN A 311 3.19 -1.71 8.89
C ASN A 311 4.64 -1.75 8.36
N HIS A 312 4.90 -1.17 7.18
CA HIS A 312 6.25 -1.08 6.62
C HIS A 312 7.17 -0.21 7.48
N VAL A 313 6.72 0.97 7.88
CA VAL A 313 7.45 1.89 8.77
C VAL A 313 7.73 1.23 10.11
N GLN A 314 6.75 0.55 10.72
CA GLN A 314 6.92 -0.19 11.98
C GLN A 314 7.98 -1.29 11.87
N LYS A 315 8.00 -2.07 10.78
CA LYS A 315 9.03 -3.09 10.54
C LYS A 315 10.41 -2.46 10.41
N LYS A 316 10.56 -1.38 9.63
CA LYS A 316 11.84 -0.67 9.50
C LYS A 316 12.33 -0.11 10.84
N ASN A 317 11.44 0.48 11.63
CA ASN A 317 11.76 0.96 12.97
C ASN A 317 12.22 -0.17 13.91
N GLN A 318 11.61 -1.35 13.86
CA GLN A 318 12.05 -2.50 14.64
C GLN A 318 13.45 -2.98 14.23
N ILE A 319 13.74 -3.04 12.93
CA ILE A 319 15.06 -3.42 12.41
C ILE A 319 16.12 -2.39 12.84
N LEU A 320 15.83 -1.10 12.71
CA LEU A 320 16.71 -0.02 13.15
C LEU A 320 16.99 -0.08 14.66
N ARG A 321 15.97 -0.31 15.48
CA ARG A 321 16.13 -0.48 16.94
C ARG A 321 17.01 -1.68 17.30
N LYS A 322 16.85 -2.82 16.60
CA LYS A 322 17.70 -4.00 16.78
C LYS A 322 19.16 -3.71 16.38
N SER A 323 19.38 -3.01 15.28
CA SER A 323 20.71 -2.58 14.83
C SER A 323 21.40 -1.66 15.85
N LYS A 324 20.67 -0.68 16.42
CA LYS A 324 21.20 0.20 17.48
C LYS A 324 21.57 -0.55 18.76
N LYS A 325 20.76 -1.52 19.19
CA LYS A 325 21.06 -2.35 20.37
C LYS A 325 22.32 -3.20 20.17
N ASN A 326 22.50 -3.82 19.01
CA ASN A 326 23.68 -4.64 18.73
C ASN A 326 24.97 -3.80 18.62
N SER A 327 24.85 -2.52 18.23
CA SER A 327 25.98 -1.57 18.19
C SER A 327 26.40 -1.01 19.56
N ALA A 328 25.56 -1.16 20.60
CA ALA A 328 25.85 -0.67 21.95
C ALA A 328 26.44 -1.76 22.87
N ILE A 329 26.58 -2.98 22.37
CA ILE A 329 27.09 -4.17 23.08
C ILE A 329 28.52 -4.51 22.63
N LEU A 330 29.04 -3.83 21.61
CA LEU A 330 30.44 -3.87 21.14
C LEU A 330 31.19 -2.63 21.65
#